data_AF-A0A4D6LP24-F1
#
_entry.id   AF-A0A4D6LP24-F1
#
_cell.length_a   1.000
_cell.length_b   1.000
_cell.length_c   1.000
_cell.angle_alpha   90.00
_cell.angle_beta   90.00
_cell.angle_gamma   90.00
#
_symmetry.space_group_name_H-M   'P 1'
#
loop_
_entity.id
_entity.type
_entity.pdbx_description
1 polymer ?
#
loop_
_entity_poly.entity_id
_entity_poly.type
_entity_poly.pdbx_seq_one_letter_code
_entity_poly.pdbx_strand_id
1 'polypeptide(L)'
;MVPSEIRGVHFLAPENPFLVPPNFGLLQSDIPNIHMNTLLSNFPNCHFPPSGSCISSNSTSDEADEIHFNIIDERKHRRMISNRESARRSRMRKQKHLDELWSQVVRLRTENHNLIDKLNHMSESHDRVLQENTRLKEEASDLRQMLADMQIGTSFACSIEQFHDLPCNKPDPSNQSITPADMIHE
;
A
#
# COMPACT_ATOMS: atom_id res chain seq x y z
N MET A 1 34.37 -31.79 8.88
CA MET A 1 33.00 -31.31 9.14
C MET A 1 32.62 -30.35 8.01
N VAL A 2 31.46 -30.58 7.42
CA VAL A 2 30.98 -30.09 6.12
C VAL A 2 30.58 -28.59 6.18
N PRO A 3 30.73 -27.78 5.11
CA PRO A 3 30.12 -26.45 5.04
C PRO A 3 28.65 -26.56 4.59
N SER A 4 27.73 -25.96 5.35
CA SER A 4 26.31 -25.93 5.04
C SER A 4 25.99 -24.98 3.89
N GLU A 5 25.44 -25.53 2.80
CA GLU A 5 24.88 -24.76 1.68
C GLU A 5 23.50 -24.22 2.05
N ILE A 6 23.30 -22.90 1.92
CA ILE A 6 22.00 -22.24 2.13
C ILE A 6 21.16 -22.45 0.87
N ARG A 7 20.20 -23.37 0.98
CA ARG A 7 19.20 -23.66 -0.05
C ARG A 7 18.30 -22.44 -0.25
N GLY A 8 18.38 -21.82 -1.43
CA GLY A 8 17.49 -20.74 -1.86
C GLY A 8 16.03 -21.20 -1.92
N VAL A 9 15.14 -20.41 -1.32
CA VAL A 9 13.70 -20.63 -1.42
C VAL A 9 13.19 -20.09 -2.76
N HIS A 10 12.92 -20.99 -3.70
CA HIS A 10 12.20 -20.67 -4.93
C HIS A 10 10.73 -20.41 -4.59
N PHE A 11 10.28 -19.17 -4.78
CA PHE A 11 8.88 -18.78 -4.63
C PHE A 11 8.12 -19.18 -5.89
N LEU A 12 7.24 -20.18 -5.82
CA LEU A 12 6.30 -20.50 -6.89
C LEU A 12 5.15 -19.49 -6.83
N ALA A 13 4.99 -18.71 -7.90
CA ALA A 13 3.83 -17.84 -8.08
C ALA A 13 2.58 -18.70 -8.40
N PRO A 14 1.41 -18.42 -7.81
CA PRO A 14 0.18 -19.10 -8.20
C PRO A 14 -0.22 -18.68 -9.61
N GLU A 15 -0.38 -19.64 -10.51
CA GLU A 15 -1.04 -19.42 -11.81
C GLU A 15 -2.55 -19.34 -11.60
N ASN A 16 -3.10 -18.13 -11.70
CA ASN A 16 -4.50 -17.95 -12.08
C ASN A 16 -4.71 -16.53 -12.63
N PRO A 17 -4.99 -16.37 -13.93
CA PRO A 17 -5.33 -15.08 -14.50
C PRO A 17 -6.82 -14.81 -14.24
N PHE A 18 -7.14 -14.11 -13.16
CA PHE A 18 -8.50 -13.61 -12.95
C PHE A 18 -8.72 -12.33 -13.76
N LEU A 19 -9.63 -12.42 -14.72
CA LEU A 19 -10.12 -11.34 -15.57
C LEU A 19 -10.87 -10.31 -14.73
N VAL A 20 -10.33 -9.09 -14.64
CA VAL A 20 -11.01 -7.94 -14.02
C VAL A 20 -11.70 -7.12 -15.13
N PRO A 21 -12.96 -6.64 -14.95
CA PRO A 21 -13.67 -5.83 -15.93
C PRO A 21 -12.96 -4.49 -16.25
N PRO A 22 -13.16 -3.91 -17.45
CA PRO A 22 -12.22 -2.95 -18.06
C PRO A 22 -12.23 -1.52 -17.48
N ASN A 23 -12.95 -1.24 -16.39
CA ASN A 23 -13.30 0.14 -16.05
C ASN A 23 -13.02 0.60 -14.61
N PHE A 24 -12.11 -0.06 -13.90
CA PHE A 24 -11.50 0.51 -12.71
C PHE A 24 -10.02 0.76 -13.00
N GLY A 25 -9.70 2.00 -13.38
CA GLY A 25 -8.35 2.44 -13.66
C GLY A 25 -7.45 2.30 -12.43
N LEU A 26 -6.77 1.17 -12.31
CA LEU A 26 -5.50 1.10 -11.61
C LEU A 26 -4.55 2.03 -12.37
N LEU A 27 -4.20 3.17 -11.77
CA LEU A 27 -2.83 3.63 -11.89
C LEU A 27 -1.98 2.53 -11.28
N GLN A 28 -1.62 1.57 -12.12
CA GLN A 28 -0.56 0.62 -11.89
C GLN A 28 0.71 1.46 -11.72
N SER A 29 0.92 1.93 -10.49
CA SER A 29 2.22 2.41 -10.06
C SER A 29 3.07 1.16 -9.91
N ASP A 30 3.52 0.65 -11.06
CA ASP A 30 4.70 -0.20 -11.15
C ASP A 30 5.84 0.63 -10.58
N ILE A 31 6.03 0.56 -9.27
CA ILE A 31 7.26 1.05 -8.66
C ILE A 31 8.35 0.13 -9.20
N PRO A 32 9.24 0.61 -10.09
CA PRO A 32 10.28 -0.25 -10.61
C PRO A 32 11.12 -0.70 -9.41
N ASN A 33 11.35 -2.01 -9.34
CA ASN A 33 12.30 -2.60 -8.41
C ASN A 33 13.67 -1.96 -8.66
N ILE A 34 14.04 -0.95 -7.86
CA ILE A 34 15.34 -0.28 -7.97
C ILE A 34 16.37 -1.30 -7.51
N HIS A 35 16.90 -2.05 -8.48
CA HIS A 35 17.99 -2.98 -8.30
C HIS A 35 19.23 -2.18 -7.90
N MET A 36 19.49 -2.12 -6.59
CA MET A 36 20.61 -1.37 -6.00
C MET A 36 22.00 -1.83 -6.49
N ASN A 37 22.07 -2.93 -7.24
CA ASN A 37 23.30 -3.45 -7.83
C ASN A 37 23.80 -2.61 -9.02
N THR A 38 22.96 -1.79 -9.65
CA THR A 38 23.36 -0.97 -10.81
C THR A 38 24.14 0.30 -10.43
N LEU A 39 24.13 0.71 -9.15
CA LEU A 39 24.87 1.89 -8.68
C LEU A 39 26.33 1.60 -8.28
N LEU A 40 26.75 0.33 -8.27
CA LEU A 40 28.13 -0.07 -7.92
C LEU A 40 29.05 -0.28 -9.13
N SER A 41 28.51 -0.28 -10.36
CA SER A 41 29.28 -0.62 -11.57
C SER A 41 29.88 0.56 -12.32
N ASN A 42 29.56 1.82 -11.97
CA ASN A 42 30.10 3.00 -12.63
C ASN A 42 30.93 3.87 -11.68
N PHE A 43 32.16 3.46 -11.41
CA PHE A 43 33.20 4.37 -10.91
C PHE A 43 34.10 4.77 -12.09
N PRO A 44 34.29 6.07 -12.36
CA PRO A 44 35.34 6.51 -13.28
C PRO A 44 36.69 6.08 -12.72
N ASN A 45 37.53 5.47 -13.56
CA ASN A 45 38.90 5.12 -13.24
C ASN A 45 39.70 6.42 -13.03
N CYS A 46 39.79 6.92 -11.79
CA CYS A 46 40.58 8.10 -11.47
C CYS A 46 42.07 7.73 -11.49
N HIS A 47 42.73 8.00 -12.61
CA HIS A 47 44.19 8.06 -12.68
C HIS A 47 44.69 9.20 -11.80
N PHE A 48 45.36 8.88 -10.70
CA PHE A 48 46.11 9.86 -9.91
C PHE A 48 47.49 10.04 -10.55
N PRO A 49 47.92 11.27 -10.91
CA PRO A 49 49.30 11.48 -11.30
C PRO A 49 50.20 11.41 -10.05
N PRO A 50 51.43 10.88 -10.15
CA PRO A 50 52.39 11.02 -9.08
C PRO A 50 52.89 12.47 -9.10
N SER A 51 52.40 13.31 -8.19
CA SER A 51 53.04 14.61 -7.96
C SER A 51 54.39 14.38 -7.27
N GLY A 52 55.42 14.30 -8.11
CA GLY A 52 56.82 14.41 -7.71
C GLY A 52 57.15 15.78 -7.12
N SER A 53 58.10 15.73 -6.20
CA SER A 53 58.62 16.74 -5.28
C SER A 53 59.21 18.00 -5.92
N CYS A 54 59.25 19.12 -5.18
CA CYS A 54 60.32 20.11 -5.29
C CYS A 54 60.62 20.84 -3.95
N ILE A 55 61.72 20.43 -3.31
CA ILE A 55 62.84 21.18 -2.69
C ILE A 55 62.58 22.52 -1.96
N SER A 56 62.92 22.59 -0.67
CA SER A 56 63.72 23.69 -0.11
C SER A 56 64.62 23.18 1.02
N SER A 57 65.86 23.69 1.04
CA SER A 57 66.96 23.22 1.88
C SER A 57 67.01 23.99 3.19
N ASN A 58 66.76 23.34 4.33
CA ASN A 58 67.18 23.81 5.65
C ASN A 58 67.81 22.66 6.45
N SER A 59 69.12 22.74 6.62
CA SER A 59 69.95 21.80 7.38
C SER A 59 69.78 22.05 8.89
N THR A 60 68.74 21.45 9.49
CA THR A 60 68.58 20.94 10.88
C THR A 60 67.08 20.61 11.09
N SER A 61 66.50 19.63 10.38
CA SER A 61 65.02 19.50 10.33
C SER A 61 64.44 18.09 10.23
N ASP A 62 65.26 17.03 10.15
CA ASP A 62 64.75 15.67 9.89
C ASP A 62 63.75 15.19 10.96
N GLU A 63 64.01 15.42 12.25
CA GLU A 63 63.05 15.08 13.31
C GLU A 63 61.75 15.89 13.26
N ALA A 64 61.81 17.17 12.85
CA ALA A 64 60.63 18.04 12.80
C ALA A 64 59.69 17.64 11.65
N ASP A 65 60.26 17.28 10.50
CA ASP A 65 59.52 16.82 9.33
C ASP A 65 58.91 15.43 9.58
N GLU A 66 59.65 14.50 10.21
CA GLU A 66 59.14 13.17 10.58
C GLU A 66 57.95 13.24 11.55
N ILE A 67 58.02 14.08 12.57
CA ILE A 67 56.91 14.31 13.52
C ILE A 67 55.67 14.83 12.78
N HIS A 68 55.85 15.75 11.82
CA HIS A 68 54.75 16.31 11.04
C HIS A 68 54.09 15.26 10.14
N PHE A 69 54.87 14.39 9.48
CA PHE A 69 54.34 13.26 8.70
C PHE A 69 53.54 12.28 9.57
N ASN A 70 54.06 11.92 10.74
CA ASN A 70 53.38 11.01 11.68
C ASN A 70 52.02 11.58 12.15
N ILE A 71 51.93 12.88 12.44
CA ILE A 71 50.68 13.54 12.82
C ILE A 71 49.66 13.53 11.66
N ILE A 72 50.12 13.74 10.42
CA ILE A 72 49.26 13.69 9.23
C ILE A 72 48.70 12.29 9.03
N ASP A 73 49.54 11.26 9.13
CA ASP A 73 49.12 9.87 8.96
C ASP A 73 48.17 9.41 10.06
N GLU A 74 48.42 9.80 11.31
CA GLU A 74 47.51 9.53 12.41
C GLU A 74 46.15 10.23 12.20
N ARG A 75 46.15 11.49 11.73
CA ARG A 75 44.92 12.22 11.37
C ARG A 75 44.18 11.55 10.21
N LYS A 76 44.90 11.08 9.19
CA LYS A 76 44.34 10.33 8.07
C LYS A 76 43.72 9.03 8.54
N HIS A 77 44.40 8.30 9.41
CA HIS A 77 43.90 7.06 10.02
C HIS A 77 42.61 7.29 10.80
N ARG A 78 42.58 8.30 11.68
CA ARG A 78 41.34 8.69 12.41
C ARG A 78 40.20 9.05 11.47
N ARG A 79 40.47 9.79 10.39
CA ARG A 79 39.45 10.14 9.37
C ARG A 79 38.93 8.91 8.64
N MET A 80 39.79 7.95 8.29
CA MET A 80 39.37 6.70 7.65
C MET A 80 38.42 5.90 8.53
N ILE A 81 38.73 5.77 9.83
CA ILE A 81 37.86 5.08 10.78
C ILE A 81 36.53 5.82 10.95
N SER A 82 36.58 7.14 11.17
CA SER A 82 35.37 7.96 11.36
C SER A 82 34.46 7.95 10.13
N ASN A 83 35.02 8.05 8.92
CA ASN A 83 34.26 7.98 7.67
C ASN A 83 33.67 6.58 7.45
N ARG A 84 34.44 5.53 7.73
CA ARG A 84 33.93 4.16 7.68
C ARG A 84 32.71 3.98 8.58
N GLU A 85 32.78 4.47 9.81
CA GLU A 85 31.70 4.39 10.77
C GLU A 85 30.50 5.26 10.37
N SER A 86 30.73 6.49 9.89
CA SER A 86 29.65 7.38 9.45
C SER A 86 28.93 6.84 8.20
N ALA A 87 29.66 6.25 7.25
CA ALA A 87 29.10 5.56 6.10
C ALA A 87 28.27 4.35 6.53
N ARG A 88 28.77 3.53 7.47
CA ARG A 88 28.00 2.42 8.06
C ARG A 88 26.70 2.90 8.68
N ARG A 89 26.75 3.91 9.55
CA ARG A 89 25.55 4.49 10.20
C ARG A 89 24.57 5.07 9.19
N SER A 90 25.07 5.70 8.12
CA SER A 90 24.24 6.22 7.04
C SER A 90 23.51 5.10 6.31
N ARG A 91 24.22 4.01 5.95
CA ARG A 91 23.61 2.82 5.36
C ARG A 91 22.56 2.18 6.28
N MET A 92 22.87 2.02 7.56
CA MET A 92 21.92 1.47 8.55
C MET A 92 20.66 2.32 8.69
N ARG A 93 20.79 3.66 8.72
CA ARG A 93 19.63 4.57 8.76
C ARG A 93 18.76 4.44 7.51
N LYS A 94 19.38 4.39 6.33
CA LYS A 94 18.66 4.18 5.07
C LYS A 94 17.96 2.83 5.03
N GLN A 95 18.63 1.76 5.47
CA GLN A 95 18.03 0.43 5.54
C GLN A 95 16.80 0.42 6.46
N LYS A 96 16.92 0.98 7.67
CA LYS A 96 15.78 1.09 8.59
C LYS A 96 14.60 1.85 7.98
N HIS A 97 14.86 2.91 7.22
CA HIS A 97 13.79 3.65 6.56
C HIS A 97 13.12 2.84 5.44
N LEU A 98 13.90 2.07 4.67
CA LEU A 98 13.35 1.15 3.67
C LEU A 98 12.51 0.05 4.32
N ASP A 99 12.98 -0.53 5.42
CA ASP A 99 12.25 -1.56 6.16
C ASP A 99 10.92 -1.02 6.71
N GLU A 100 10.93 0.21 7.23
CA GLU A 100 9.73 0.91 7.70
C GLU A 100 8.74 1.14 6.56
N LEU A 101 9.19 1.70 5.43
CA LEU A 101 8.34 1.89 4.25
C LEU A 101 7.78 0.56 3.73
N TRP A 102 8.59 -0.50 3.71
CA TRP A 102 8.16 -1.83 3.31
C TRP A 102 7.08 -2.38 4.24
N SER A 103 7.25 -2.23 5.56
CA SER A 103 6.25 -2.58 6.56
C SER A 103 4.92 -1.84 6.33
N GLN A 104 5.00 -0.54 6.01
CA GLN A 104 3.80 0.25 5.68
C GLN A 104 3.10 -0.26 4.42
N VAL A 105 3.84 -0.59 3.35
CA VAL A 105 3.27 -1.14 2.12
C VAL A 105 2.58 -2.47 2.38
N VAL A 106 3.23 -3.39 3.11
CA VAL A 106 2.64 -4.70 3.45
C VAL A 106 1.38 -4.51 4.29
N ARG A 107 1.41 -3.65 5.30
CA ARG A 107 0.25 -3.34 6.14
C ARG A 107 -0.91 -2.79 5.32
N LEU A 108 -0.67 -1.77 4.49
CA LEU A 108 -1.70 -1.15 3.66
C LEU A 108 -2.30 -2.13 2.66
N ARG A 109 -1.49 -3.02 2.07
CA ARG A 109 -1.99 -4.09 1.19
C ARG A 109 -2.91 -5.06 1.92
N THR A 110 -2.52 -5.49 3.11
CA THR A 110 -3.34 -6.37 3.96
C THR A 110 -4.64 -5.67 4.38
N GLU A 111 -4.57 -4.41 4.81
CA GLU A 111 -5.75 -3.62 5.17
C GLU A 111 -6.68 -3.43 3.98
N ASN A 112 -6.15 -3.11 2.81
CA ASN A 112 -6.94 -2.98 1.58
C ASN A 112 -7.67 -4.28 1.23
N HIS A 113 -6.97 -5.42 1.29
CA HIS A 113 -7.60 -6.73 1.05
C HIS A 113 -8.72 -7.02 2.05
N ASN A 114 -8.47 -6.80 3.35
CA ASN A 114 -9.48 -6.97 4.39
C ASN A 114 -10.71 -6.07 4.18
N LEU A 115 -10.53 -4.85 3.66
CA LEU A 115 -11.64 -3.93 3.36
C LEU A 115 -12.46 -4.42 2.17
N ILE A 116 -11.80 -4.93 1.13
CA ILE A 116 -12.46 -5.53 -0.04
C ILE A 116 -13.30 -6.74 0.38
N ASP A 117 -12.75 -7.63 1.21
CA ASP A 117 -13.47 -8.81 1.69
C ASP A 117 -14.71 -8.44 2.52
N LYS A 118 -14.58 -7.43 3.40
CA LYS A 118 -15.71 -6.90 4.16
C LYS A 118 -16.77 -6.30 3.26
N LEU A 119 -16.37 -5.53 2.25
CA LEU A 119 -17.29 -4.93 1.29
C LEU A 119 -18.06 -6.01 0.51
N ASN A 120 -17.36 -7.03 0.02
CA ASN A 120 -17.99 -8.16 -0.68
C ASN A 120 -19.00 -8.87 0.22
N HIS A 121 -18.63 -9.17 1.46
CA HIS A 121 -19.54 -9.82 2.41
C HIS A 121 -20.78 -8.97 2.71
N MET A 122 -20.60 -7.66 2.89
CA MET A 122 -21.72 -6.73 3.08
C MET A 122 -22.62 -6.66 1.85
N SER A 123 -22.04 -6.62 0.64
CA SER A 123 -22.80 -6.63 -0.63
C SER A 123 -23.66 -7.89 -0.74
N GLU A 124 -23.07 -9.07 -0.50
CA GLU A 124 -23.83 -10.32 -0.54
C GLU A 124 -24.94 -10.36 0.51
N SER A 125 -24.69 -9.83 1.71
CA SER A 125 -25.69 -9.76 2.77
C SER A 125 -26.84 -8.84 2.39
N HIS A 126 -26.52 -7.68 1.81
CA HIS A 126 -27.49 -6.74 1.30
C HIS A 126 -28.37 -7.37 0.20
N ASP A 127 -27.76 -8.08 -0.74
CA ASP A 127 -28.50 -8.74 -1.82
C ASP A 127 -29.44 -9.83 -1.29
N ARG A 128 -29.01 -10.60 -0.28
CA ARG A 128 -29.88 -11.57 0.41
C ARG A 128 -31.07 -10.89 1.08
N VAL A 129 -30.84 -9.77 1.77
CA VAL A 129 -31.93 -9.00 2.41
C VAL A 129 -32.91 -8.44 1.38
N LEU A 130 -32.42 -7.95 0.24
CA LEU A 130 -33.28 -7.49 -0.84
C LEU A 130 -34.14 -8.62 -1.42
N GLN A 131 -33.56 -9.79 -1.66
CA GLN A 131 -34.30 -10.98 -2.14
C GLN A 131 -35.39 -11.42 -1.16
N GLU A 132 -35.09 -11.47 0.14
CA GLU A 132 -36.10 -11.76 1.15
C GLU A 132 -37.18 -10.68 1.22
N ASN A 133 -36.81 -9.40 1.08
CA ASN A 133 -37.78 -8.30 1.05
C ASN A 133 -38.74 -8.40 -0.14
N THR A 134 -38.23 -8.74 -1.33
CA THR A 134 -39.06 -8.96 -2.52
C THR A 134 -39.99 -10.16 -2.33
N ARG A 135 -39.48 -11.28 -1.82
CA ARG A 135 -40.28 -12.49 -1.54
C ARG A 135 -41.43 -12.20 -0.57
N LEU A 136 -41.13 -11.51 0.54
CA LEU A 136 -42.15 -11.16 1.54
C LEU A 136 -43.21 -10.19 0.98
N LYS A 137 -42.81 -9.26 0.10
CA LYS A 137 -43.75 -8.35 -0.57
C LYS A 137 -44.68 -9.08 -1.53
N GLU A 138 -44.16 -10.06 -2.26
CA GLU A 138 -44.94 -10.96 -3.12
C GLU A 138 -45.93 -11.78 -2.30
N GLU A 139 -45.47 -12.48 -1.25
CA GLU A 139 -46.35 -13.24 -0.34
C GLU A 139 -47.44 -12.37 0.29
N ALA A 140 -47.09 -11.16 0.73
CA ALA A 140 -48.07 -10.22 1.27
C ALA A 140 -49.08 -9.75 0.21
N SER A 141 -48.66 -9.62 -1.05
CA SER A 141 -49.56 -9.31 -2.17
C SER A 141 -50.53 -10.45 -2.45
N ASP A 142 -50.03 -11.68 -2.51
CA ASP A 142 -50.83 -12.88 -2.76
C ASP A 142 -51.87 -13.09 -1.66
N LEU A 143 -51.48 -12.91 -0.39
CA LEU A 143 -52.41 -12.97 0.74
C LEU A 143 -53.48 -11.87 0.66
N ARG A 144 -53.12 -10.64 0.28
CA ARG A 144 -54.10 -9.55 0.07
C ARG A 144 -55.08 -9.89 -1.05
N GLN A 145 -54.60 -10.44 -2.16
CA GLN A 145 -55.44 -10.85 -3.28
C GLN A 145 -56.41 -11.96 -2.87
N MET A 146 -55.92 -13.00 -2.17
CA MET A 146 -56.75 -14.10 -1.68
C MET A 146 -57.85 -13.61 -0.72
N LEU A 147 -57.54 -12.65 0.16
CA LEU A 147 -58.53 -12.02 1.04
C LEU A 147 -59.57 -11.21 0.26
N ALA A 148 -59.15 -10.45 -0.75
CA ALA A 148 -60.05 -9.69 -1.61
C ALA A 148 -61.00 -10.62 -2.40
N ASP A 149 -60.48 -11.70 -2.98
CA ASP A 149 -61.27 -12.69 -3.73
C ASP A 149 -62.32 -13.37 -2.82
N MET A 150 -61.94 -13.69 -1.58
CA MET A 150 -62.85 -14.25 -0.58
C MET A 150 -63.92 -13.25 -0.13
N GLN A 151 -63.56 -11.96 -0.01
CA GLN A 151 -64.51 -10.88 0.31
C GLN A 151 -65.51 -10.62 -0.84
N ILE A 152 -65.12 -10.85 -2.09
CA ILE A 152 -66.03 -10.82 -3.25
C ILE A 152 -67.02 -12.01 -3.19
N GLY A 153 -66.58 -13.18 -2.69
CA GLY A 153 -67.45 -14.33 -2.43
C GLY A 153 -68.44 -14.14 -1.26
N THR A 154 -68.16 -13.21 -0.35
CA THR A 154 -69.04 -12.80 0.76
C THR A 154 -69.78 -11.49 0.49
N SER A 155 -70.11 -11.20 -0.78
CA SER A 155 -71.13 -10.21 -1.14
C SER A 155 -72.55 -10.69 -0.76
N PHE A 156 -72.79 -10.83 0.54
CA PHE A 156 -74.01 -10.41 1.22
C PHE A 156 -73.73 -9.74 2.59
N ALA A 157 -72.49 -9.34 2.91
CA ALA A 157 -72.21 -8.60 4.15
C ALA A 157 -71.28 -7.39 3.94
N CYS A 158 -71.89 -6.30 3.45
CA CYS A 158 -71.77 -4.94 3.98
C CYS A 158 -70.37 -4.32 4.23
N SER A 159 -70.03 -3.32 3.40
CA SER A 159 -69.36 -2.07 3.79
C SER A 159 -67.97 -2.14 4.45
N ILE A 160 -66.93 -2.35 3.65
CA ILE A 160 -65.60 -1.75 3.91
C ILE A 160 -65.17 -1.00 2.64
N GLU A 161 -65.87 0.09 2.36
CA GLU A 161 -65.18 1.22 1.77
C GLU A 161 -64.34 1.87 2.90
N GLN A 162 -63.20 2.45 2.54
CA GLN A 162 -62.43 3.43 3.32
C GLN A 162 -61.22 2.91 4.11
N PHE A 163 -60.17 2.40 3.44
CA PHE A 163 -58.79 2.72 3.84
C PHE A 163 -57.91 2.91 2.61
N HIS A 164 -58.05 4.12 2.04
CA HIS A 164 -57.06 4.90 1.30
C HIS A 164 -55.88 4.17 0.65
N ASP A 165 -55.90 4.18 -0.69
CA ASP A 165 -54.71 4.24 -1.53
C ASP A 165 -53.78 5.38 -1.06
N LEU A 166 -52.62 5.01 -0.51
CA LEU A 166 -51.47 5.89 -0.35
C LEU A 166 -50.32 5.36 -1.21
N PRO A 167 -49.93 6.07 -2.30
CA PRO A 167 -48.69 5.76 -2.98
C PRO A 167 -47.54 6.30 -2.11
N CYS A 168 -46.96 5.46 -1.27
CA CYS A 168 -45.80 5.87 -0.47
C CYS A 168 -44.51 5.77 -1.31
N ASN A 169 -44.21 6.91 -1.93
CA ASN A 169 -42.90 7.48 -2.23
C ASN A 169 -41.91 6.70 -3.13
N LYS A 170 -41.63 7.34 -4.25
CA LYS A 170 -40.51 7.12 -5.18
C LYS A 170 -39.17 7.12 -4.43
N PRO A 171 -38.12 6.45 -4.97
CA PRO A 171 -36.77 6.56 -4.42
C PRO A 171 -36.27 8.02 -4.51
N ASP A 172 -35.74 8.52 -3.40
CA ASP A 172 -35.06 9.83 -3.29
C ASP A 172 -33.92 9.93 -4.31
N PRO A 173 -33.86 10.99 -5.15
CA PRO A 173 -32.67 11.34 -5.89
C PRO A 173 -31.85 12.33 -5.04
N SER A 174 -31.28 11.86 -3.95
CA SER A 174 -30.35 12.65 -3.11
C SER A 174 -29.02 11.93 -2.91
N ASN A 175 -28.43 11.44 -4.01
CA ASN A 175 -26.98 11.31 -4.08
C ASN A 175 -26.39 12.72 -4.23
N GLN A 176 -26.23 13.42 -3.10
CA GLN A 176 -25.25 14.50 -3.06
C GLN A 176 -23.88 13.83 -2.90
N SER A 177 -23.19 13.73 -4.03
CA SER A 177 -21.76 13.47 -4.11
C SER A 177 -21.03 14.33 -3.08
N ILE A 178 -20.47 13.70 -2.04
CA ILE A 178 -19.46 14.34 -1.20
C ILE A 178 -18.21 14.44 -2.07
N THR A 179 -17.94 15.62 -2.58
CA THR A 179 -16.67 15.95 -3.26
C THR A 179 -15.54 16.02 -2.22
N PRO A 180 -14.30 15.60 -2.52
CA PRO A 180 -13.19 15.59 -1.55
C PRO A 180 -12.65 16.98 -1.14
N ALA A 181 -13.40 18.07 -1.34
CA ALA A 181 -12.91 19.42 -1.18
C ALA A 181 -13.09 20.03 0.23
N ASP A 182 -13.88 19.41 1.11
CA ASP A 182 -14.22 20.01 2.43
C ASP A 182 -13.44 19.43 3.63
N MET A 183 -12.28 18.80 3.41
CA MET A 183 -11.40 18.33 4.49
C MET A 183 -10.15 19.21 4.73
N ILE A 184 -10.22 20.49 4.38
CA ILE A 184 -9.23 21.48 4.83
C ILE A 184 -9.97 22.48 5.72
N HIS A 185 -10.05 22.16 7.01
CA HIS A 185 -10.07 23.04 8.17
C HIS A 185 -10.79 22.35 9.33
N GLU A 186 -10.04 21.63 10.17
CA GLU A 186 -9.80 22.01 11.58
C GLU A 186 -8.66 21.15 12.17
#